data_AF-A0A0C9UMD0-F1
#
_entry.id   AF-A0A0C9UMD0-F1
#
_cell.length_a   1.000
_cell.length_b   1.000
_cell.length_c   1.000
_cell.angle_alpha   90.00
_cell.angle_beta   90.00
_cell.angle_gamma   90.00
#
_symmetry.space_group_name_H-M   'P 1'
#
loop_
_entity.id
_entity.type
_entity.pdbx_description
1 polymer ?
#
loop_
_entity_poly.entity_id
_entity_poly.type
_entity_poly.pdbx_seq_one_letter_code
_entity_poly.pdbx_strand_id
1 'polypeptide(L)' 'FIEGKPGCGKTYLIDAIASWLRSQGHIALVVEFSELAATLYEHGRTAHSMFNIPVQEVSANIINTLQT' A
#
# COMPACT_ATOMS: atom_id res chain seq x y z
N PHE A 1 -13.40 -4.50 9.19
CA PHE A 1 -13.10 -3.77 7.95
C PHE A 1 -13.80 -2.41 7.99
N ILE A 2 -13.13 -1.34 7.55
CA ILE A 2 -13.72 0.00 7.42
C ILE A 2 -14.09 0.19 5.95
N GLU A 3 -15.37 0.10 5.65
CA GLU A 3 -15.90 0.23 4.29
C GLU A 3 -16.79 1.48 4.15
N GLY A 4 -16.91 1.99 2.94
CA GLY A 4 -17.95 2.97 2.61
C GLY A 4 -17.70 3.61 1.25
N LYS A 5 -18.58 4.52 0.87
CA LYS A 5 -18.49 5.20 -0.43
C LYS A 5 -17.23 6.08 -0.56
N PRO A 6 -16.80 6.42 -1.79
CA PRO A 6 -15.80 7.44 -2.02
C PRO A 6 -16.17 8.75 -1.30
N GLY A 7 -15.18 9.46 -0.78
CA GLY A 7 -15.41 10.74 -0.09
C GLY A 7 -15.84 10.66 1.38
N CYS A 8 -16.07 9.47 1.96
CA CYS A 8 -16.42 9.37 3.40
C CYS A 8 -15.22 9.48 4.37
N GLY A 9 -14.09 10.04 3.94
CA GLY A 9 -12.95 10.29 4.84
C GLY A 9 -12.25 9.06 5.42
N LYS A 10 -12.33 7.89 4.76
CA LYS A 10 -11.68 6.65 5.24
C LYS A 10 -10.19 6.81 5.46
N THR A 11 -9.50 7.44 4.52
CA THR A 11 -8.07 7.74 4.63
C THR A 11 -7.76 8.55 5.88
N TYR A 12 -8.53 9.61 6.13
CA TYR A 12 -8.38 10.45 7.32
C TYR A 12 -8.63 9.67 8.61
N LEU A 13 -9.64 8.79 8.62
CA LEU A 13 -9.94 7.96 9.79
C LEU A 13 -8.80 6.99 10.11
N ILE A 14 -8.23 6.33 9.10
CA ILE A 14 -7.08 5.42 9.29
C ILE A 14 -5.88 6.19 9.83
N ASP A 15 -5.59 7.37 9.30
CA ASP A 15 -4.48 8.21 9.75
C ASP A 15 -4.68 8.72 11.19
N ALA A 16 -5.90 9.11 11.55
CA ALA A 16 -6.26 9.50 12.90
C ALA A 16 -6.09 8.35 13.91
N ILE A 17 -6.49 7.13 13.54
CA ILE A 17 -6.31 5.93 14.38
C ILE A 17 -4.82 5.62 14.54
N ALA A 18 -4.05 5.66 13.45
CA ALA A 18 -2.61 5.42 13.50
C ALA A 18 -1.88 6.45 14.38
N SER A 19 -2.24 7.73 14.26
CA SER A 19 -1.71 8.82 15.09
C SER A 19 -2.06 8.66 16.56
N TRP A 20 -3.30 8.28 16.86
CA TRP A 20 -3.73 7.99 18.23
C TRP A 20 -2.94 6.83 18.83
N LEU A 21 -2.78 5.71 18.11
CA LEU A 21 -1.96 4.58 18.56
C LEU A 21 -0.50 4.99 18.81
N ARG A 22 0.10 5.77 17.91
CA ARG A 22 1.47 6.28 18.04
C ARG A 22 1.61 7.19 19.27
N SER A 23 0.61 8.02 19.57
CA SER A 23 0.61 8.88 20.77
C SER A 23 0.64 8.09 22.07
N GLN A 24 0.12 6.86 22.06
CA GLN A 24 0.15 5.94 23.21
C GLN A 24 1.44 5.10 23.27
N GLY A 25 2.39 5.36 22.37
CA GLY A 25 3.65 4.61 22.28
C GLY A 25 3.54 3.27 21.54
N HIS A 26 2.43 3.01 20.84
CA HIS A 26 2.28 1.81 20.03
C HIS A 26 2.86 1.97 18.63
N ILE A 27 3.29 0.85 18.03
CA ILE A 27 3.75 0.79 16.65
C ILE A 27 2.55 0.57 15.74
N ALA A 28 2.21 1.58 14.93
CA ALA A 28 1.15 1.51 13.92
C ALA A 28 1.75 1.42 12.50
N LEU A 29 1.55 0.27 11.86
CA LEU A 29 1.97 0.00 10.48
C LEU A 29 0.77 0.17 9.54
N VAL A 30 0.86 1.13 8.61
CA VAL A 30 -0.17 1.34 7.59
C VAL A 30 0.35 0.78 6.27
N VAL A 31 -0.35 -0.24 5.76
CA VAL A 31 0.03 -0.95 4.53
C VAL A 31 -1.05 -0.75 3.49
N GLU A 32 -0.64 -0.29 2.31
CA GLU A 32 -1.53 -0.06 1.18
C GLU A 32 -1.04 -0.85 -0.05
N PHE A 33 -1.93 -1.18 -0.99
CA PHE A 33 -1.56 -2.02 -2.13
C PHE A 33 -0.96 -1.20 -3.28
N SER A 34 -1.48 0.02 -3.49
CA SER A 34 -0.92 0.97 -4.44
C SER A 34 0.27 1.72 -3.83
N GLU A 35 1.19 2.20 -4.68
CA GLU A 35 2.20 3.14 -4.22
C GLU A 35 1.60 4.54 -3.98
N LEU A 36 0.63 4.91 -4.82
CA LEU A 36 0.01 6.23 -4.79
C LEU A 36 -0.94 6.45 -3.61
N ALA A 37 -1.50 5.39 -3.04
CA ALA A 37 -2.31 5.53 -1.82
C ALA A 37 -1.51 5.19 -0.55
N ALA A 38 -0.34 4.53 -0.65
CA ALA A 38 0.61 4.42 0.46
C ALA A 38 1.17 5.79 0.84
N THR A 39 1.41 6.66 -0.14
CA THR A 39 1.88 8.05 0.09
C THR A 39 0.86 8.94 0.80
N LEU A 40 -0.42 8.55 0.84
CA LEU A 40 -1.45 9.29 1.58
C LEU A 40 -1.31 9.15 3.11
N TYR A 41 -0.49 8.22 3.59
CA TYR A 41 -0.30 7.96 5.01
C TYR A 41 1.10 8.33 5.45
N GLU A 42 1.21 9.00 6.61
CA GLU A 42 2.51 9.29 7.18
C GLU A 42 3.17 7.97 7.63
N HIS A 43 4.33 7.66 7.04
CA HIS A 43 5.03 6.38 7.14
C HIS A 43 4.31 5.19 6.49
N GLY A 44 3.37 5.45 5.58
CA GLY A 44 2.75 4.43 4.75
C GLY A 44 3.80 3.67 3.92
N ARG A 45 3.53 2.38 3.73
CA ARG A 45 4.37 1.50 2.92
C ARG A 45 3.48 0.62 2.06
N THR A 46 3.97 0.24 0.89
CA THR A 46 3.26 -0.71 0.04
C THR A 46 3.36 -2.11 0.63
N ALA A 47 2.39 -2.98 0.35
CA ALA A 47 2.47 -4.39 0.72
C ALA A 47 3.75 -5.06 0.20
N HIS A 48 4.17 -4.69 -1.02
CA HIS A 48 5.43 -5.15 -1.60
C HIS A 48 6.65 -4.78 -0.75
N SER A 49 6.76 -3.51 -0.33
CA SER A 49 7.88 -3.04 0.49
C SER A 49 7.82 -3.58 1.92
N MET A 50 6.63 -3.72 2.51
CA MET A 50 6.46 -4.19 3.89
C MET A 50 6.76 -5.66 4.06
N PHE A 51 6.25 -6.49 3.14
CA PHE A 51 6.38 -7.94 3.22
C PHE A 51 7.50 -8.49 2.35
N ASN A 52 8.29 -7.60 1.73
CA ASN A 52 9.37 -7.95 0.81
C ASN A 52 8.90 -8.90 -0.30
N ILE A 53 7.69 -8.66 -0.83
CA ILE A 53 7.08 -9.49 -1.87
C ILE A 53 7.74 -9.14 -3.20
N PRO A 54 8.43 -10.10 -3.85
CA PRO A 54 9.12 -9.83 -5.11
C PRO A 54 8.12 -9.42 -6.18
N VAL A 55 8.42 -8.30 -6.86
CA VAL A 55 7.67 -7.88 -8.05
C VAL A 55 8.16 -8.75 -9.21
N GLN A 56 7.33 -9.70 -9.64
CA GLN A 56 7.59 -10.44 -10.87
C GLN A 56 7.28 -9.54 -12.06
N GLU A 57 8.30 -8.91 -12.63
CA GLU A 57 8.18 -8.30 -13.94
C GLU A 57 8.15 -9.41 -14.99
N VAL A 58 6.95 -9.77 -15.46
CA VAL A 58 6.81 -10.56 -16.68
C VAL A 58 7.19 -9.64 -17.84
N SER A 59 8.50 -9.52 -18.12
CA SER A 59 8.97 -8.81 -19.30
C SER A 59 8.38 -9.50 -20.53
N ALA A 60 7.64 -8.75 -21.35
CA ALA A 60 7.04 -9.20 -22.60
C ALA A 60 8.08 -9.47 -23.71
N ASN A 61 9.16 -10.19 -23.40
CA ASN A 61 10.21 -10.58 -24.34
C ASN A 61 10.03 -12.00 -24.92
N ILE A 62 8.83 -12.58 -24.84
CA ILE A 62 8.57 -13.91 -25.42
C ILE A 62 8.17 -13.83 -26.92
N ILE A 63 7.94 -12.65 -27.50
CA ILE A 63 7.37 -12.56 -28.86
C ILE A 63 8.41 -12.66 -29.98
N ASN A 64 9.72 -12.53 -29.72
CA ASN A 64 10.72 -12.49 -30.81
C ASN A 64 11.56 -13.78 -31.01
N THR A 65 11.25 -14.90 -30.34
CA THR A 65 12.07 -16.13 -30.45
C THR A 65 11.41 -17.26 -31.26
N LEU A 66 10.25 -17.03 -31.90
CA LEU A 66 9.57 -18.05 -32.73
C LEU A 66 9.40 -17.65 -34.22
N GLN A 67 10.26 -16.76 -34.74
CA GLN A 67 10.29 -16.40 -36.17
C GLN A 67 11.66 -16.69 -36.84
N THR A 68 12.23 -17.85 -36.58
CA THR A 68 13.27 -18.46 -37.44
C THR A 68 12.72 -19.69 -38.14
#